data_AF-A0A4Y2NV60-F1
#
_entry.id   AF-A0A4Y2NV60-F1
#
_cell.length_a   1.000
_cell.length_b   1.000
_cell.length_c   1.000
_cell.angle_alpha   90.00
_cell.angle_beta   90.00
_cell.angle_gamma   90.00
#
_symmetry.space_group_name_H-M   'P 1'
#
loop_
_entity.id
_entity.type
_entity.pdbx_description
1 polymer ?
#
loop_
_entity_poly.entity_id
_entity_poly.type
_entity_poly.pdbx_seq_one_letter_code
_entity_poly.pdbx_strand_id
1 'polypeptide(L)'
;MFLFSALIKYSETSLLIEEEFHIDKYVPVIAMGDFNVDVKRNEKAFGFMKKHFDLNKVPTNYPSTLGNSYIDSTFTRNISPELLNYVSYFSFIDRPYTEL
;
A
#
# COMPACT_ATOMS: atom_id res chain seq x y z
N MET A 1 5.09 3.49 -13.71
CA MET A 1 5.91 3.99 -12.58
C MET A 1 5.47 3.23 -11.34
N PHE A 2 6.38 2.51 -10.66
CA PHE A 2 6.04 1.70 -9.49
C PHE A 2 5.67 2.60 -8.31
N LEU A 3 4.50 2.37 -7.68
CA LEU A 3 4.02 3.14 -6.53
C LEU A 3 5.07 3.20 -5.41
N PHE A 4 5.74 2.07 -5.16
CA PHE A 4 6.81 1.98 -4.18
C PHE A 4 7.99 2.92 -4.45
N SER A 5 8.44 3.02 -5.70
CA SER A 5 9.52 3.94 -6.09
C SER A 5 9.13 5.41 -5.95
N ALA A 6 7.84 5.73 -6.09
CA ALA A 6 7.34 7.06 -5.81
C ALA A 6 7.33 7.34 -4.30
N LEU A 7 6.81 6.41 -3.49
CA LEU A 7 6.72 6.57 -2.03
C LEU A 7 8.08 6.76 -1.35
N ILE A 8 9.14 6.08 -1.82
CA ILE A 8 10.51 6.27 -1.30
C ILE A 8 10.96 7.73 -1.37
N LYS A 9 10.59 8.46 -2.43
CA LYS A 9 10.99 9.87 -2.57
C LYS A 9 10.33 10.77 -1.53
N TYR A 10 9.19 10.36 -0.99
CA TYR A 10 8.44 11.13 0.00
C TYR A 10 8.75 10.73 1.44
N SER A 11 9.53 9.68 1.70
CA SER A 11 9.81 9.25 3.09
C SER A 11 10.68 10.22 3.88
N GLU A 12 11.52 11.00 3.20
CA GLU A 12 12.28 12.06 3.87
C GLU A 12 11.35 13.22 4.22
N THR A 13 10.45 13.59 3.31
CA THR A 13 9.43 14.61 3.54
C THR A 13 8.40 14.18 4.58
N SER A 14 8.09 12.88 4.70
CA SER A 14 7.09 12.40 5.67
C SER A 14 7.51 12.66 7.12
N LEU A 15 8.81 12.61 7.42
CA LEU A 15 9.34 12.98 8.74
C LEU A 15 9.08 14.46 9.07
N LEU A 16 9.29 15.34 8.08
CA LEU A 16 9.01 16.77 8.22
C LEU A 16 7.50 17.03 8.42
N ILE A 17 6.65 16.28 7.70
CA ILE A 17 5.18 16.39 7.84
C ILE A 17 4.74 15.89 9.22
N GLU A 18 5.34 14.81 9.75
CA GLU A 18 5.03 14.34 11.11
C GLU A 18 5.34 15.39 12.18
N GLU A 19 6.49 16.07 12.06
CA GLU A 19 6.89 17.14 12.96
C GLU A 19 6.00 18.38 12.82
N GLU A 20 5.67 18.79 11.60
CA GLU A 20 4.89 20.00 11.33
C GLU A 20 3.39 19.85 11.63
N PHE A 21 2.80 18.70 11.29
CA PHE A 21 1.34 18.51 11.30
C PHE A 21 0.82 17.67 12.47
N HIS A 22 1.68 17.21 13.38
CA HIS A 22 1.32 16.36 14.53
C HIS A 22 0.37 15.23 14.13
N ILE A 23 0.74 14.46 13.10
CA ILE A 23 -0.11 13.41 12.54
C ILE A 23 -0.64 12.51 13.67
N ASP A 24 -1.97 12.42 13.78
CA ASP A 24 -2.60 11.54 14.74
C ASP A 24 -2.34 10.07 14.37
N LYS A 25 -1.47 9.45 15.16
CA LYS A 25 -1.06 8.06 15.00
C LYS A 25 -2.14 7.06 15.39
N TYR A 26 -3.22 7.49 16.04
CA TYR A 26 -4.36 6.65 16.41
C TYR A 26 -5.47 6.61 15.36
N VAL A 27 -5.43 7.50 14.37
CA VAL A 27 -6.38 7.46 13.24
C VAL A 27 -6.27 6.11 12.53
N PRO A 28 -7.38 5.35 12.41
CA PRO A 28 -7.43 4.14 11.62
C PRO A 28 -7.18 4.43 10.15
N VAL A 29 -6.24 3.71 9.52
CA VAL A 29 -5.92 3.86 8.09
C VAL A 29 -5.97 2.51 7.40
N ILE A 30 -6.54 2.48 6.20
CA ILE A 30 -6.45 1.38 5.25
C ILE A 30 -5.84 1.91 3.95
N ALA A 31 -4.76 1.31 3.50
CA ALA A 31 -4.20 1.54 2.17
C ALA A 31 -4.26 0.23 1.39
N MET A 32 -5.02 0.21 0.28
CA MET A 32 -5.27 -0.98 -0.52
C MET A 32 -5.18 -0.66 -2.00
N GLY A 33 -4.68 -1.60 -2.79
CA GLY A 33 -4.68 -1.52 -4.26
C GLY A 33 -3.46 -2.20 -4.86
N ASP A 34 -3.20 -1.90 -6.13
CA ASP A 34 -2.06 -2.39 -6.88
C ASP A 34 -0.79 -1.59 -6.51
N PHE A 35 0.13 -2.22 -5.78
CA PHE A 35 1.43 -1.64 -5.46
C PHE A 35 2.49 -1.95 -6.52
N ASN A 36 2.15 -2.81 -7.48
CA ASN A 36 2.99 -3.32 -8.55
C ASN A 36 4.32 -3.91 -8.03
N VAL A 37 4.28 -4.46 -6.82
CA VAL A 37 5.41 -5.08 -6.12
C VAL A 37 4.93 -6.43 -5.61
N ASP A 38 5.57 -7.51 -6.04
CA ASP A 38 5.21 -8.85 -5.57
C ASP A 38 5.47 -8.95 -4.07
N VAL A 39 4.39 -9.05 -3.30
CA VAL A 39 4.49 -9.02 -1.85
C VAL A 39 5.11 -10.25 -1.22
N LYS A 40 5.18 -11.38 -1.93
CA LYS A 40 5.88 -12.55 -1.42
C LYS A 40 7.39 -12.46 -1.62
N ARG A 41 7.86 -11.53 -2.47
CA ARG A 41 9.25 -11.43 -2.90
C ARG A 41 9.96 -10.16 -2.43
N ASN A 42 9.25 -9.22 -1.81
CA ASN A 42 9.78 -7.89 -1.50
C ASN A 42 9.55 -7.48 -0.03
N GLU A 43 10.19 -8.18 0.90
CA GLU A 43 10.12 -7.84 2.34
C GLU A 43 10.58 -6.42 2.66
N LYS A 44 11.56 -5.90 1.90
CA LYS A 44 12.04 -4.53 2.03
C LYS A 44 10.92 -3.50 1.86
N ALA A 45 9.94 -3.78 1.00
CA ALA A 45 8.81 -2.89 0.80
C ALA A 45 7.91 -2.81 2.04
N PHE A 46 7.69 -3.94 2.74
CA PHE A 46 6.95 -3.93 4.01
C PHE A 46 7.71 -3.26 5.12
N GLY A 47 9.01 -3.54 5.22
CA GLY A 47 9.87 -2.88 6.20
C GLY A 47 9.80 -1.36 6.05
N PHE A 48 9.81 -0.87 4.81
CA PHE A 48 9.63 0.54 4.50
C PHE A 48 8.24 1.07 4.92
N MET A 49 7.15 0.40 4.52
CA MET A 49 5.78 0.81 4.87
C MET A 49 5.55 0.86 6.38
N LYS A 50 6.05 -0.14 7.10
CA LYS A 50 5.95 -0.21 8.56
C LYS A 50 6.81 0.85 9.24
N LYS A 51 8.04 1.06 8.79
CA LYS A 51 8.98 2.01 9.41
C LYS A 51 8.56 3.47 9.22
N HIS A 52 8.13 3.84 8.02
CA HIS A 52 7.91 5.24 7.67
C HIS A 52 6.45 5.69 7.79
N PHE A 53 5.49 4.77 7.80
CA PHE A 53 4.06 5.10 7.85
C PHE A 53 3.29 4.37 8.96
N ASP A 54 3.96 3.51 9.73
CA ASP A 54 3.35 2.62 10.73
C ASP A 54 2.22 1.74 10.18
N LEU A 55 2.36 1.36 8.91
CA LEU A 55 1.39 0.54 8.20
C LEU A 55 1.76 -0.94 8.29
N ASN A 56 0.90 -1.74 8.93
CA ASN A 56 1.03 -3.18 9.03
C ASN A 56 0.52 -3.84 7.76
N LYS A 57 1.23 -4.86 7.27
CA LYS A 57 0.76 -5.65 6.13
C LYS A 57 -0.38 -6.57 6.57
N VAL A 58 -1.46 -6.59 5.81
CA VAL A 58 -2.50 -7.61 5.94
C VAL A 58 -2.06 -8.87 5.18
N PRO A 59 -2.12 -10.07 5.79
CA PRO A 59 -1.85 -11.31 5.09
C PRO A 59 -2.75 -11.48 3.87
N THR A 60 -2.18 -11.94 2.75
CA THR A 60 -2.94 -12.28 1.55
C THR A 60 -2.61 -13.72 1.15
N ASN A 61 -3.65 -14.53 0.95
CA ASN A 61 -3.51 -15.97 0.74
C ASN A 61 -3.61 -16.37 -0.74
N TYR A 62 -4.11 -15.47 -1.59
CA TYR A 62 -4.38 -15.74 -3.00
C TYR A 62 -3.60 -14.77 -3.90
N PRO A 63 -3.09 -15.23 -5.05
CA PRO A 63 -2.49 -14.35 -6.03
C PRO A 63 -3.53 -13.37 -6.55
N SER A 64 -3.10 -12.15 -6.87
CA SER A 64 -3.99 -11.08 -7.32
C SER A 64 -3.99 -10.90 -8.85
N THR A 65 -3.14 -11.66 -9.56
CA THR A 65 -3.02 -11.61 -11.02
C THR A 65 -3.11 -13.00 -11.65
N LEU A 66 -3.38 -13.05 -12.96
CA LEU A 66 -3.32 -14.27 -13.77
C LEU A 66 -1.92 -14.90 -13.81
N GLY A 67 -0.87 -14.12 -13.53
CA GLY A 67 0.53 -14.57 -13.50
C GLY A 67 0.97 -15.17 -12.16
N ASN A 68 0.04 -15.49 -11.25
CA ASN A 68 0.32 -15.95 -9.88
C ASN A 68 1.19 -14.98 -9.04
N SER A 69 1.22 -13.69 -9.40
CA SER A 69 1.87 -12.66 -8.60
C SER A 69 0.91 -12.07 -7.58
N TYR A 70 1.47 -11.43 -6.56
CA TYR A 70 0.75 -10.82 -5.46
C TYR A 70 1.07 -9.33 -5.45
N ILE A 71 0.54 -8.57 -6.40
CA ILE A 71 0.86 -7.14 -6.54
C ILE A 71 -0.16 -6.25 -5.83
N ASP A 72 -1.37 -6.76 -5.64
CA ASP A 72 -2.39 -6.11 -4.84
C ASP A 72 -2.18 -6.42 -3.36
N SER A 73 -2.12 -5.35 -2.56
CA SER A 73 -1.78 -5.43 -1.15
C SER A 73 -2.73 -4.59 -0.32
N THR A 74 -2.93 -5.00 0.92
CA THR A 74 -3.63 -4.19 1.92
C THR A 74 -2.68 -3.92 3.08
N PHE A 75 -2.65 -2.68 3.52
CA PHE A 75 -1.96 -2.23 4.71
C PHE A 75 -2.91 -1.53 5.65
N THR A 76 -2.70 -1.68 6.96
CA THR A 76 -3.54 -1.06 7.99
C THR A 76 -2.74 -0.43 9.11
N ARG A 77 -3.30 0.62 9.70
CA ARG A 77 -2.87 1.20 10.99
C ARG A 77 -4.08 1.29 11.91
N ASN A 78 -3.93 0.85 13.16
CA ASN A 78 -5.00 0.78 14.18
C ASN A 78 -6.28 0.05 13.77
N ILE A 79 -6.18 -0.89 12.83
CA ILE A 79 -7.29 -1.75 12.42
C ILE A 79 -6.81 -3.19 12.51
N SER A 80 -7.58 -4.02 13.23
CA SER A 80 -7.29 -5.45 13.28
C SER A 80 -7.51 -6.08 11.91
N PRO A 81 -6.50 -6.76 11.34
CA PRO A 81 -6.63 -7.41 10.05
C PRO A 81 -7.62 -8.58 10.07
N GLU A 82 -7.97 -9.09 11.25
CA GLU A 82 -8.95 -10.17 11.45
C GLU A 82 -10.39 -9.71 11.19
N LEU A 83 -10.65 -8.40 11.21
CA LEU A 83 -11.97 -7.81 10.97
C LEU A 83 -12.23 -7.54 9.47
N LEU A 84 -11.31 -7.94 8.58
CA LEU A 84 -11.31 -7.55 7.17
C LEU A 84 -12.07 -8.52 6.27
N ASN A 85 -13.41 -8.57 6.41
CA ASN A 85 -14.29 -8.97 5.31
C ASN A 85 -14.79 -7.73 4.56
N TYR A 86 -13.88 -6.92 4.03
CA TYR A 86 -14.25 -5.79 3.18
C TYR A 86 -14.20 -6.20 1.71
N VAL A 87 -15.32 -6.05 1.01
CA VAL A 87 -15.36 -6.09 -0.47
C VAL A 87 -15.02 -4.68 -0.94
N SER A 88 -13.82 -4.48 -1.46
CA SER A 88 -13.44 -3.23 -2.13
C SER A 88 -13.38 -3.47 -3.64
N TYR A 89 -14.25 -2.80 -4.39
CA TYR A 89 -14.28 -2.83 -5.84
C TYR A 89 -13.49 -1.65 -6.39
N PHE A 90 -12.40 -1.94 -7.11
CA PHE A 90 -11.65 -0.93 -7.84
C PHE A 90 -11.78 -1.23 -9.33
N SER A 91 -12.45 -0.36 -10.09
CA SER A 91 -12.49 -0.45 -11.55
C SER A 91 -11.23 0.18 -12.14
N PHE A 92 -10.41 -0.62 -12.82
CA PHE A 92 -9.37 -0.10 -13.70
C PHE A 92 -10.04 0.38 -15.00
N ILE A 93 -9.98 1.69 -15.28
CA ILE A 93 -10.32 2.19 -16.61
C ILE A 93 -9.03 2.10 -17.42
N ASP A 94 -8.94 1.08 -18.28
CA ASP A 94 -7.95 1.03 -19.34
C ASP A 94 -8.31 2.11 -20.35
N ARG A 95 -7.72 3.31 -20.21
CA ARG A 95 -7.80 4.30 -21.28
C ARG A 95 -6.83 3.81 -22.36
N PRO A 96 -7.30 3.44 -23.56
CA PRO A 96 -6.39 3.16 -24.64
C PRO A 96 -5.49 4.38 -24.81
N TYR A 97 -4.17 4.16 -24.77
CA TYR A 97 -3.19 5.14 -25.20
C TYR A 97 -3.35 5.34 -26.71
N THR A 98 -4.40 6.05 -27.10
CA THR A 98 -4.56 6.61 -28.44
C THR A 98 -4.72 8.11 -28.27
N GLU A 99 -3.72 8.83 -28.78
CA GLU A 99 -3.68 10.27 -29.07
C GLU A 99 -3.20 11.20 -27.93
N LEU A 100 -1.87 11.36 -27.87
CA LEU A 100 -1.20 12.67 -27.71
C LEU A 100 -0.03 12.74 -28.69
#